data_AF-A0A258BVQ5-F1
#
_entry.id   AF-A0A258BVQ5-F1
#
_cell.length_a   1.000
_cell.length_b   1.000
_cell.length_c   1.000
_cell.angle_alpha   90.00
_cell.angle_beta   90.00
_cell.angle_gamma   90.00
#
_symmetry.space_group_name_H-M   'P 1'
#
loop_
_entity.id
_entity.type
_entity.pdbx_description
1 polymer ?
#
loop_
_entity_poly.entity_id
_entity_poly.type
_entity_poly.pdbx_seq_one_letter_code
_entity_poly.pdbx_strand_id
1 'polypeptide(L)'
;MSRYAALLHGTEPPGLVAKLAIYAQLLRQRDIHGDRLWQIEPILYPLTLSAETDLHLATARLLEDPRRAEGSLFAFLAFSVTNRTNITWKSGTPPAEVLEQQLAKLESHRATITAIMGRRDKFIAHLDKRYFREPDRQLGILSSGLTMGQTLTLPLILAGILLVVVAMRRRVSVGG
;
A
#
# COMPACT_ATOMS: atom_id res chain seq x y z
N MET A 1 13.93 -16.01 18.62
CA MET A 1 14.45 -14.85 17.85
C MET A 1 15.86 -15.06 17.26
N SER A 2 16.73 -15.93 17.80
CA SER A 2 18.14 -16.03 17.34
C SER A 2 18.35 -16.57 15.91
N ARG A 3 17.50 -17.48 15.43
CA ARG A 3 17.65 -18.08 14.08
C ARG A 3 17.38 -17.10 12.94
N TYR A 4 16.47 -16.14 13.13
CA TYR A 4 16.20 -15.07 12.16
C TYR A 4 17.20 -13.92 12.26
N ALA A 5 17.69 -13.60 13.46
CA ALA A 5 18.80 -12.66 13.61
C ALA A 5 20.06 -13.15 12.87
N ALA A 6 20.33 -14.46 12.90
CA ALA A 6 21.41 -15.08 12.13
C ALA A 6 21.22 -14.99 10.60
N LEU A 7 19.98 -14.87 10.09
CA LEU A 7 19.71 -14.61 8.67
C LEU A 7 19.89 -13.12 8.31
N LEU A 8 19.53 -12.23 9.23
CA LEU A 8 19.76 -10.78 9.06
C LEU A 8 21.25 -10.42 9.08
N HIS A 9 22.03 -11.11 9.91
CA HIS A 9 23.49 -10.98 10.00
C HIS A 9 24.23 -11.96 9.09
N GLY A 10 23.51 -12.92 8.49
CA GLY A 10 24.06 -13.97 7.66
C GLY A 10 24.19 -13.55 6.20
N THR A 11 24.99 -14.31 5.45
CA THR A 11 25.21 -14.13 4.02
C THR A 11 24.04 -14.61 3.16
N GLU A 12 22.91 -15.03 3.75
CA GLU A 12 21.75 -15.55 3.04
C GLU A 12 20.47 -14.75 3.34
N PRO A 13 19.82 -14.17 2.30
CA PRO A 13 20.26 -14.11 0.90
C PRO A 13 21.49 -13.21 0.71
N PRO A 14 22.37 -13.51 -0.26
CA PRO A 14 23.59 -12.74 -0.49
C PRO A 14 23.30 -11.26 -0.72
N GLY A 15 24.05 -10.43 -0.01
CA GLY A 15 23.94 -8.98 -0.07
C GLY A 15 22.74 -8.39 0.68
N LEU A 16 22.02 -9.14 1.54
CA LEU A 16 20.92 -8.58 2.34
C LEU A 16 21.37 -7.36 3.16
N VAL A 17 22.50 -7.47 3.87
CA VAL A 17 23.08 -6.36 4.65
C VAL A 17 23.39 -5.17 3.74
N ALA A 18 23.98 -5.41 2.57
CA ALA A 18 24.29 -4.35 1.62
C ALA A 18 23.01 -3.67 1.09
N LYS A 19 21.98 -4.45 0.75
CA LYS A 19 20.69 -3.92 0.28
C LYS A 19 19.98 -3.09 1.37
N LEU A 20 19.96 -3.58 2.61
CA LEU A 20 19.40 -2.85 3.75
C LEU A 20 20.20 -1.59 4.07
N ALA A 21 21.53 -1.65 3.98
CA ALA A 21 22.40 -0.49 4.17
C ALA A 21 22.18 0.57 3.06
N ILE A 22 22.03 0.15 1.80
CA ILE A 22 21.70 1.03 0.68
C ILE A 22 20.34 1.69 0.93
N TYR A 23 19.32 0.91 1.30
CA TYR A 23 17.99 1.46 1.62
C TYR A 23 18.03 2.44 2.80
N ALA A 24 18.71 2.09 3.89
CA ALA A 24 18.87 2.96 5.05
C ALA A 24 19.62 4.25 4.71
N GLN A 25 20.65 4.16 3.87
CA GLN A 25 21.39 5.33 3.40
C GLN A 25 20.53 6.21 2.49
N LEU A 26 19.72 5.63 1.60
CA LEU A 26 18.77 6.37 0.75
C LEU A 26 17.75 7.14 1.59
N LEU A 27 17.17 6.51 2.62
CA LEU A 27 16.27 7.17 3.56
C LEU A 27 16.97 8.34 4.28
N ARG A 28 18.21 8.14 4.75
CA ARG A 28 19.01 9.19 5.37
C ARG A 28 19.29 10.35 4.42
N GLN A 29 19.64 10.07 3.16
CA GLN A 29 19.88 11.12 2.16
C GLN A 29 18.62 11.93 1.89
N ARG A 30 17.44 11.28 1.84
CA ARG A 30 16.17 11.98 1.76
C ARG A 30 15.91 12.86 2.99
N ASP A 31 16.20 12.38 4.19
CA ASP A 31 16.02 13.20 5.40
C ASP A 31 16.97 14.42 5.44
N ILE A 32 18.19 14.28 4.91
CA ILE A 32 19.18 15.37 4.83
C ILE A 32 18.82 16.38 3.73
N HIS A 33 18.52 15.90 2.52
CA HIS A 33 18.35 16.75 1.34
C HIS A 33 16.90 17.19 1.12
N GLY A 34 15.93 16.49 1.72
CA GLY A 34 14.51 16.71 1.52
C GLY A 34 14.14 16.68 0.04
N ASP A 35 13.35 17.65 -0.38
CA ASP A 35 12.94 17.79 -1.78
C ASP A 35 14.15 18.03 -2.70
N ARG A 36 15.28 18.58 -2.25
CA ARG A 36 16.43 18.84 -3.14
C ARG A 36 17.02 17.57 -3.74
N LEU A 37 16.70 16.39 -3.17
CA LEU A 37 17.16 15.12 -3.70
C LEU A 37 16.70 14.89 -5.16
N TRP A 38 15.58 15.47 -5.62
CA TRP A 38 15.18 15.38 -7.03
C TRP A 38 16.15 16.07 -7.99
N GLN A 39 16.92 17.06 -7.51
CA GLN A 39 17.92 17.76 -8.31
C GLN A 39 19.24 17.02 -8.37
N ILE A 40 19.56 16.24 -7.34
CA ILE A 40 20.80 15.46 -7.23
C ILE A 40 20.61 14.11 -7.94
N GLU A 41 19.52 13.41 -7.65
CA GLU A 41 19.20 12.05 -8.12
C GLU A 41 17.75 11.97 -8.64
N PRO A 42 17.47 12.49 -9.86
CA PRO A 42 16.11 12.66 -10.37
C PRO A 42 15.33 11.35 -10.56
N ILE A 43 16.01 10.24 -10.84
CA ILE A 43 15.37 8.92 -11.03
C ILE A 43 15.13 8.22 -9.69
N LEU A 44 16.08 8.30 -8.75
CA LEU A 44 15.98 7.61 -7.47
C LEU A 44 14.97 8.27 -6.53
N TYR A 45 14.79 9.59 -6.65
CA TYR A 45 13.83 10.34 -5.84
C TYR A 45 12.39 9.81 -5.92
N PRO A 46 11.74 9.70 -7.10
CA PRO A 46 10.37 9.20 -7.19
C PRO A 46 10.26 7.71 -6.81
N LEU A 47 11.27 6.89 -7.11
CA LEU A 47 11.30 5.48 -6.72
C LEU A 47 11.33 5.31 -5.21
N THR A 48 12.16 6.11 -4.53
CA THR A 48 12.28 6.09 -3.06
C THR A 48 10.97 6.53 -2.41
N LEU A 49 10.34 7.59 -2.95
CA LEU A 49 9.06 8.09 -2.45
C LEU A 49 7.92 7.07 -2.62
N SER A 50 7.84 6.39 -3.78
CA SER A 50 6.84 5.34 -4.01
C SER A 50 7.07 4.16 -3.07
N ALA A 51 8.31 3.66 -2.98
CA ALA A 51 8.62 2.51 -2.14
C ALA A 51 8.34 2.77 -0.66
N GLU A 52 8.68 3.96 -0.15
CA GLU A 52 8.33 4.35 1.22
C GLU A 52 6.82 4.43 1.42
N THR A 53 6.12 5.05 0.49
CA THR A 53 4.66 5.19 0.52
C THR A 53 3.98 3.83 0.59
N ASP A 54 4.34 2.94 -0.33
CA ASP A 54 3.76 1.61 -0.43
C ASP A 54 4.08 0.78 0.80
N LEU A 55 5.32 0.88 1.32
CA LEU A 55 5.71 0.22 2.57
C LEU A 55 4.90 0.74 3.76
N HIS A 56 4.72 2.06 3.87
CA HIS A 56 3.92 2.67 4.93
C HIS A 56 2.45 2.26 4.84
N LEU A 57 1.86 2.27 3.64
CA LEU A 57 0.47 1.85 3.42
C LEU A 57 0.27 0.36 3.72
N ALA A 58 1.17 -0.51 3.23
CA ALA A 58 1.12 -1.95 3.49
C ALA A 58 1.28 -2.26 4.98
N THR A 59 2.26 -1.63 5.64
CA THR A 59 2.46 -1.77 7.09
C THR A 59 1.24 -1.27 7.86
N ALA A 60 0.65 -0.15 7.44
CA ALA A 60 -0.53 0.38 8.08
C ALA A 60 -1.74 -0.55 7.93
N ARG A 61 -1.94 -1.14 6.74
CA ARG A 61 -3.01 -2.10 6.48
C ARG A 61 -2.87 -3.37 7.32
N LEU A 62 -1.65 -3.86 7.50
CA LEU A 62 -1.34 -5.01 8.37
C LEU A 62 -1.64 -4.72 9.85
N LEU A 63 -1.43 -3.49 10.30
CA LEU A 63 -1.62 -3.08 11.71
C LEU A 63 -2.97 -2.42 12.00
N GLU A 64 -3.86 -2.39 11.01
CA GLU A 64 -5.18 -1.76 11.08
C GLU A 64 -6.10 -2.45 12.11
N ASP A 65 -7.14 -1.73 12.52
CA ASP A 65 -8.27 -2.31 13.25
C ASP A 65 -8.89 -3.51 12.49
N PRO A 66 -9.11 -4.66 13.16
CA PRO A 66 -9.77 -5.83 12.58
C PRO A 66 -11.10 -5.52 11.89
N ARG A 67 -11.87 -4.54 12.40
CA ARG A 67 -13.17 -4.13 11.86
C ARG A 67 -13.05 -3.40 10.52
N ARG A 68 -11.89 -2.84 10.21
CA ARG A 68 -11.59 -2.09 8.98
C ARG A 68 -10.74 -2.88 7.98
N ALA A 69 -10.00 -3.88 8.47
CA ALA A 69 -9.16 -4.74 7.66
C ALA A 69 -9.22 -6.19 8.15
N GLU A 70 -9.99 -7.03 7.44
CA GLU A 70 -10.06 -8.47 7.69
C GLU A 70 -8.70 -9.16 7.51
N GLY A 71 -7.84 -8.62 6.63
CA GLY A 71 -6.47 -9.08 6.43
C GLY A 71 -5.43 -8.50 7.40
N SER A 72 -5.84 -7.79 8.46
CA SER A 72 -4.92 -7.29 9.47
C SER A 72 -4.33 -8.43 10.31
N LEU A 73 -3.14 -8.20 10.86
CA LEU A 73 -2.50 -9.14 11.78
C LEU A 73 -3.35 -9.37 13.03
N PHE A 74 -4.05 -8.34 13.51
CA PHE A 74 -4.98 -8.47 14.64
C PHE A 74 -6.16 -9.40 14.30
N ALA A 75 -6.81 -9.21 13.15
CA ALA A 75 -7.89 -10.07 12.71
C ALA A 75 -7.40 -11.52 12.52
N PHE A 76 -6.24 -11.69 11.90
CA PHE A 76 -5.63 -13.00 11.69
C PHE A 76 -5.33 -13.73 13.00
N LEU A 77 -4.72 -13.06 13.98
CA LEU A 77 -4.40 -13.65 15.28
C LEU A 77 -5.67 -13.99 16.07
N ALA A 78 -6.64 -13.07 16.12
CA ALA A 78 -7.92 -13.32 16.78
C ALA A 78 -8.68 -14.50 16.15
N PHE A 79 -8.71 -14.58 14.82
CA PHE A 79 -9.28 -15.71 14.09
C PHE A 79 -8.55 -17.00 14.42
N SER A 80 -7.21 -16.97 14.45
CA SER A 80 -6.38 -18.14 14.74
C SER A 80 -6.58 -18.65 16.16
N VAL A 81 -6.72 -17.78 17.16
CA VAL A 81 -7.01 -18.18 18.55
C VAL A 81 -8.33 -18.96 18.62
N THR A 82 -9.39 -18.42 18.01
CA THR A 82 -10.73 -19.04 18.02
C THR A 82 -10.80 -20.33 17.20
N ASN A 83 -10.11 -20.39 16.06
CA ASN A 83 -10.26 -21.47 15.08
C ASN A 83 -9.06 -22.42 15.00
N ARG A 84 -8.10 -22.34 15.94
CA ARG A 84 -6.83 -23.10 15.89
C ARG A 84 -7.02 -24.61 15.66
N THR A 85 -8.07 -25.20 16.22
CA THR A 85 -8.36 -26.65 16.08
C THR A 85 -8.98 -27.00 14.73
N ASN A 86 -9.57 -26.02 14.04
CA ASN A 86 -10.24 -26.19 12.75
C ASN A 86 -9.33 -25.84 11.57
N ILE A 87 -8.17 -25.21 11.84
CA ILE A 87 -7.16 -24.87 10.84
C ILE A 87 -6.20 -26.05 10.65
N THR A 88 -5.92 -26.41 9.40
CA THR A 88 -4.91 -27.43 9.07
C THR A 88 -3.51 -26.85 9.14
N TRP A 89 -2.82 -27.06 10.27
CA TRP A 89 -1.45 -26.60 10.48
C TRP A 89 -0.44 -27.66 10.02
N LYS A 90 0.55 -27.26 9.20
CA LYS A 90 1.59 -28.18 8.70
C LYS A 90 2.42 -28.83 9.82
N SER A 91 2.62 -28.12 10.93
CA SER A 91 3.46 -28.55 12.07
C SER A 91 2.63 -28.91 13.32
N GLY A 92 1.33 -29.15 13.16
CA GLY A 92 0.41 -29.37 14.28
C GLY A 92 -0.16 -28.06 14.86
N THR A 93 -1.27 -28.18 15.58
CA THR A 93 -2.01 -27.04 16.14
C THR A 93 -1.17 -26.29 17.17
N PRO A 94 -0.93 -24.98 16.99
CA PRO A 94 -0.16 -24.19 17.94
C PRO A 94 -0.88 -24.10 19.30
N PRO A 95 -0.14 -23.99 20.42
CA PRO A 95 -0.72 -23.72 21.73
C PRO A 95 -1.44 -22.37 21.73
N ALA A 96 -2.60 -22.30 22.40
CA ALA A 96 -3.38 -21.06 22.50
C ALA A 96 -2.56 -19.92 23.14
N GLU A 97 -1.81 -20.26 24.20
CA GLU A 97 -0.97 -19.32 24.94
C GLU A 97 0.03 -18.58 24.03
N VAL A 98 0.61 -19.25 23.02
CA VAL A 98 1.57 -18.62 22.11
C VAL A 98 0.89 -17.55 21.25
N LEU A 99 -0.32 -17.82 20.74
CA LEU A 99 -1.08 -16.88 19.93
C LEU A 99 -1.60 -15.70 20.76
N GLU A 100 -2.05 -15.98 22.00
CA GLU A 100 -2.48 -14.96 22.95
C GLU A 100 -1.33 -14.03 23.35
N GLN A 101 -0.13 -14.58 23.62
CA GLN A 101 1.07 -13.79 23.90
C GLN A 101 1.46 -12.90 22.70
N GLN A 102 1.32 -13.41 21.47
CA GLN A 102 1.59 -12.62 20.26
C GLN A 102 0.60 -11.45 20.11
N LEU A 103 -0.69 -11.70 20.36
CA LEU A 103 -1.72 -10.68 20.32
C LEU A 103 -1.48 -9.61 21.40
N ALA A 104 -1.24 -10.03 22.65
CA ALA A 104 -0.94 -9.13 23.76
C ALA A 104 0.32 -8.28 23.49
N LYS A 105 1.36 -8.87 22.89
CA LYS A 105 2.55 -8.14 22.48
C LYS A 105 2.24 -7.12 21.38
N LEU A 106 1.36 -7.43 20.44
CA LEU A 106 0.97 -6.49 19.41
C LEU A 106 0.16 -5.32 19.99
N GLU A 107 -0.75 -5.63 20.93
CA GLU A 107 -1.53 -4.64 21.67
C GLU A 107 -0.65 -3.73 22.55
N SER A 108 0.44 -4.25 23.13
CA SER A 108 1.37 -3.43 23.92
C SER A 108 2.05 -2.33 23.10
N HIS A 109 2.06 -2.44 21.77
CA HIS A 109 2.64 -1.45 20.85
C HIS A 109 1.59 -0.49 20.25
N ARG A 110 0.37 -0.43 20.82
CA ARG A 110 -0.74 0.37 20.26
C ARG A 110 -0.38 1.82 20.00
N ALA A 111 0.41 2.46 20.87
CA ALA A 111 0.85 3.83 20.68
C ALA A 111 1.68 4.03 19.40
N THR A 112 2.59 3.09 19.11
CA THR A 112 3.40 3.11 17.88
C THR A 112 2.52 2.87 16.66
N ILE A 113 1.59 1.93 16.75
CA ILE A 113 0.62 1.64 15.70
C ILE A 113 -0.22 2.88 15.38
N THR A 114 -0.74 3.57 16.39
CA THR A 114 -1.49 4.82 16.22
C THR A 114 -0.64 5.90 15.55
N ALA A 115 0.64 6.02 15.90
CA ALA A 115 1.54 6.97 15.24
C ALA A 115 1.74 6.64 13.75
N ILE A 116 1.87 5.36 13.40
CA ILE A 116 1.94 4.89 12.01
C ILE A 116 0.61 5.20 11.27
N MET A 117 -0.54 4.94 11.90
CA MET A 117 -1.86 5.27 11.33
C MET A 117 -2.00 6.77 11.09
N GLY A 118 -1.59 7.62 12.04
CA GLY A 118 -1.65 9.07 11.88
C GLY A 118 -0.79 9.58 10.73
N ARG A 119 0.39 8.97 10.51
CA ARG A 119 1.24 9.28 9.35
C ARG A 119 0.58 8.89 8.04
N ARG A 120 -0.04 7.70 7.98
CA ARG A 120 -0.82 7.24 6.83
C ARG A 120 -1.95 8.22 6.52
N ASP A 121 -2.74 8.62 7.51
CA ASP A 121 -3.89 9.49 7.30
C ASP A 121 -3.45 10.87 6.77
N LYS A 122 -2.36 11.42 7.33
CA LYS A 122 -1.74 12.66 6.82
C LYS A 122 -1.29 12.51 5.36
N PHE A 123 -0.75 11.35 5.01
CA PHE A 123 -0.29 11.06 3.66
C PHE A 123 -1.46 10.95 2.68
N ILE A 124 -2.50 10.19 3.01
CA ILE A 124 -3.73 10.09 2.20
C ILE A 124 -4.34 11.48 2.01
N ALA A 125 -4.43 12.30 3.07
CA ALA A 125 -4.94 13.66 2.97
C ALA A 125 -4.07 14.59 2.09
N HIS A 126 -2.75 14.36 2.04
CA HIS A 126 -1.85 15.10 1.14
C HIS A 126 -1.95 14.62 -0.31
N LEU A 127 -2.04 13.31 -0.54
CA LEU A 127 -2.29 12.75 -1.86
C LEU A 127 -3.62 13.25 -2.41
N ASP A 128 -4.67 13.23 -1.59
CA ASP A 128 -6.00 13.69 -1.96
C ASP A 128 -5.96 15.15 -2.43
N LYS A 129 -5.28 16.02 -1.68
CA LYS A 129 -5.04 17.42 -2.08
C LYS A 129 -4.19 17.58 -3.34
N ARG A 130 -3.24 16.68 -3.66
CA ARG A 130 -2.43 16.81 -4.88
C ARG A 130 -3.15 16.26 -6.10
N TYR A 131 -3.78 15.10 -5.98
CA TYR A 131 -4.42 14.39 -7.08
C TYR A 131 -5.80 14.97 -7.45
N PHE A 132 -6.59 15.45 -6.48
CA PHE A 132 -7.95 15.92 -6.76
C PHE A 132 -8.08 17.44 -6.92
N ARG A 133 -7.10 18.25 -6.47
CA ARG A 133 -7.13 19.72 -6.65
C ARG A 133 -6.31 20.24 -7.82
N GLU A 134 -5.21 19.57 -8.20
CA GLU A 134 -4.33 20.04 -9.28
C GLU A 134 -3.84 18.90 -10.21
N PRO A 135 -4.74 18.06 -10.77
CA PRO A 135 -4.35 16.97 -11.67
C PRO A 135 -3.56 17.46 -12.90
N ASP A 136 -3.76 18.71 -13.31
CA ASP A 136 -3.25 19.26 -14.57
C ASP A 136 -1.90 19.97 -14.47
N ARG A 137 -1.35 20.16 -13.26
CA ARG A 137 -0.11 20.93 -13.08
C ARG A 137 1.13 20.22 -13.64
N GLN A 138 1.06 18.90 -13.83
CA GLN A 138 2.11 18.10 -14.48
C GLN A 138 1.89 17.88 -15.99
N LEU A 139 0.69 18.09 -16.51
CA LEU A 139 0.34 17.70 -17.90
C LEU A 139 0.53 18.84 -18.92
N GLY A 140 0.75 20.07 -18.45
CA GLY A 140 0.86 21.24 -19.32
C GLY A 140 -0.49 21.59 -19.99
N ILE A 141 -0.66 22.86 -20.31
CA ILE A 141 -1.82 23.33 -21.07
C ILE A 141 -1.48 23.09 -22.55
N LEU A 142 -2.25 22.22 -23.25
CA LEU A 142 -2.14 22.12 -24.71
C LEU A 142 -2.54 23.47 -25.32
N SER A 143 -1.94 23.85 -26.45
CA SER A 143 -2.12 25.16 -27.11
C SER A 143 -3.57 25.53 -27.50
N SER A 144 -4.54 24.65 -27.25
CA SER A 144 -5.98 24.84 -27.40
C SER A 144 -6.71 25.27 -26.12
N GLY A 145 -6.03 25.37 -24.97
CA GLY A 145 -6.62 25.77 -23.68
C GLY A 145 -7.41 24.68 -22.95
N LEU A 146 -7.38 23.43 -23.41
CA LEU A 146 -8.07 22.29 -22.81
C LEU A 146 -7.08 21.33 -22.13
N THR A 147 -7.48 20.76 -20.99
CA THR A 147 -6.68 19.77 -20.25
C THR A 147 -6.70 18.41 -20.97
N MET A 148 -5.60 17.65 -20.91
CA MET A 148 -5.47 16.36 -21.62
C MET A 148 -6.57 15.35 -21.21
N GLY A 149 -7.07 15.45 -19.98
CA GLY A 149 -8.22 14.70 -19.48
C GLY A 149 -9.55 15.09 -20.13
N GLN A 150 -9.80 16.38 -20.38
CA GLN A 150 -11.03 16.86 -21.02
C GLN A 150 -11.17 16.39 -22.47
N THR A 151 -10.06 16.27 -23.21
CA THR A 151 -10.04 15.75 -24.59
C THR A 151 -10.38 14.27 -24.67
N LEU A 152 -9.99 13.45 -23.67
CA LEU A 152 -10.22 12.01 -23.69
C LEU A 152 -11.56 11.59 -23.05
N THR A 153 -12.11 12.41 -22.15
CA THR A 153 -13.34 12.07 -21.40
C THR A 153 -14.58 12.06 -22.29
N LEU A 154 -14.70 13.04 -23.20
CA LEU A 154 -15.85 13.15 -24.12
C LEU A 154 -15.99 11.95 -25.08
N PRO A 155 -14.93 11.49 -25.79
CA PRO A 155 -15.03 10.32 -26.65
C PRO A 155 -15.28 9.02 -25.87
N LEU A 156 -14.77 8.89 -24.64
CA LEU A 156 -15.01 7.70 -23.81
C LEU A 156 -16.47 7.59 -23.35
N ILE A 157 -17.09 8.71 -22.96
CA ILE A 157 -18.50 8.78 -22.59
C ILE A 157 -19.38 8.44 -23.81
N LEU A 158 -19.07 8.99 -24.99
CA LEU A 158 -19.79 8.70 -26.22
C LEU A 158 -19.67 7.23 -26.63
N ALA A 159 -18.47 6.64 -26.51
CA ALA A 159 -18.25 5.22 -26.76
C ALA A 159 -19.04 4.33 -25.78
N GLY A 160 -19.11 4.72 -24.50
CA GLY A 160 -19.91 4.03 -23.49
C GLY A 160 -21.41 4.07 -23.80
N ILE A 161 -21.95 5.24 -24.15
CA ILE A 161 -23.36 5.39 -24.57
C ILE A 161 -23.65 4.55 -25.81
N LEU A 162 -22.76 4.57 -26.81
CA LEU A 162 -22.91 3.79 -28.03
C LEU A 162 -22.97 2.28 -27.73
N LEU A 163 -22.08 1.78 -26.86
CA LEU A 163 -22.06 0.38 -26.42
C LEU A 163 -23.36 -0.02 -25.72
N VAL A 164 -23.88 0.82 -24.83
CA VAL A 164 -25.17 0.58 -24.15
C VAL A 164 -26.32 0.52 -25.15
N VAL A 165 -26.39 1.46 -26.09
CA VAL A 165 -27.42 1.48 -27.14
C VAL A 165 -27.35 0.24 -28.04
N VAL A 166 -26.15 -0.18 -28.44
CA VAL A 166 -25.94 -1.40 -29.24
C VAL A 166 -26.34 -2.65 -28.46
N ALA A 167 -26.01 -2.73 -27.17
CA ALA A 167 -26.38 -3.85 -26.32
C ALA A 167 -27.91 -3.94 -26.10
N MET A 168 -28.59 -2.80 -25.92
CA MET A 168 -30.05 -2.74 -25.83
C MET A 168 -30.72 -3.17 -27.13
N ARG A 169 -30.16 -2.79 -28.29
CA ARG A 169 -30.68 -3.22 -29.60
C ARG A 169 -30.49 -4.71 -29.88
N ARG A 170 -29.44 -5.35 -29.33
CA ARG A 170 -29.19 -6.80 -29.48
C ARG A 170 -30.05 -7.69 -28.58
N ARG A 171 -30.63 -7.15 -27.49
CA ARG A 171 -31.52 -7.92 -26.60
C ARG A 171 -32.99 -8.02 -27.07
N VAL A 172 -33.32 -7.51 -28.26
CA VAL A 172 -34.68 -7.55 -28.84
C VAL A 172 -34.83 -8.62 -29.95
N SER A 173 -33.89 -9.56 -30.08
CA SER A 173 -34.03 -10.70 -31.01
C SER A 173 -33.72 -12.04 -30.35
N VAL A 174 -34.37 -12.29 -29.21
CA VAL A 174 -34.62 -13.66 -28.72
C VAL A 174 -36.08 -13.70 -28.27
N GLY A 175 -36.96 -14.18 -29.15
CA GLY A 175 -38.36 -14.45 -28.84
C GLY A 175 -39.33 -13.83 -29.83
N GLY A 176 -39.54 -14.53 -30.95
CA GLY A 176 -40.50 -14.24 -32.03
C GLY A 176 -40.21 -15.15 -33.19
#